data_AF-A0A8T1P3R7-F1
#
_entry.id   AF-A0A8T1P3R7-F1
#
_cell.length_a   1.000
_cell.length_b   1.000
_cell.length_c   1.000
_cell.angle_alpha   90.00
_cell.angle_beta   90.00
_cell.angle_gamma   90.00
#
_symmetry.space_group_name_H-M   'P 1'
#
loop_
_entity.id
_entity.type
_entity.pdbx_description
1 polymer ?
#
loop_
_entity_poly.entity_id
_entity_poly.type
_entity_poly.pdbx_seq_one_letter_code
_entity_poly.pdbx_strand_id
1 'polypeptide(L)'
;MIQRTWERAKLATLLDHIVVATDDDKIAECCRGFGADVIMTSESCRNGTERCNEALQKLEKKYDIVVNIQGDEPLIEPEIIDGIVKALQAAPDAVFSTAVTSLKAEDAFDPNRVKCVVDNQGYAIYFSRGLIPHNKSGKVNPHFPYMLHLGIQSYDSKFLKIYPELQPTPLQLEEDLEQLKVLENGYKMKVIKVDHEAHGVDTPEDVEKIESYMRERNLS
;
A
#
# COMPACT_ATOMS: atom_id res chain seq x y z
N MET A 1 15.29 -8.51 2.82
CA MET A 1 13.94 -7.89 2.78
C MET A 1 13.57 -7.49 1.35
N ILE A 2 14.13 -6.42 0.78
CA ILE A 2 13.77 -5.91 -0.56
C ILE A 2 13.81 -6.96 -1.68
N GLN A 3 14.84 -7.81 -1.72
CA GLN A 3 14.93 -8.90 -2.70
C GLN A 3 13.71 -9.82 -2.64
N ARG A 4 13.30 -10.20 -1.43
CA ARG A 4 12.17 -11.09 -1.22
C ARG A 4 10.86 -10.42 -1.61
N THR A 5 10.66 -9.16 -1.24
CA THR A 5 9.51 -8.36 -1.69
C THR A 5 9.43 -8.35 -3.22
N TRP A 6 10.55 -8.12 -3.90
CA TRP A 6 10.62 -8.14 -5.37
C TRP A 6 10.33 -9.51 -5.96
N GLU A 7 10.90 -10.59 -5.39
CA GLU A 7 10.64 -11.97 -5.82
C GLU A 7 9.17 -12.36 -5.63
N ARG A 8 8.54 -11.94 -4.53
CA ARG A 8 7.11 -12.13 -4.28
C ARG A 8 6.27 -11.34 -5.27
N ALA A 9 6.59 -10.07 -5.52
CA ALA A 9 5.88 -9.24 -6.49
C ALA A 9 5.93 -9.84 -7.90
N LYS A 10 7.04 -10.46 -8.30
CA LYS A 10 7.18 -11.16 -9.59
C LYS A 10 6.25 -12.36 -9.80
N LEU A 11 5.70 -12.91 -8.72
CA LEU A 11 4.72 -14.00 -8.82
C LEU A 11 3.31 -13.48 -9.14
N ALA A 12 3.07 -12.17 -9.07
CA ALA A 12 1.81 -11.56 -9.50
C ALA A 12 1.65 -11.71 -11.01
N THR A 13 0.43 -11.99 -11.46
CA THR A 13 0.16 -12.35 -12.86
C THR A 13 -0.20 -11.17 -13.75
N LEU A 14 -0.54 -10.02 -13.15
CA LEU A 14 -0.98 -8.83 -13.88
C LEU A 14 0.08 -7.72 -14.00
N LEU A 15 1.29 -7.92 -13.47
CA LEU A 15 2.36 -6.93 -13.58
C LEU A 15 3.17 -7.15 -14.86
N ASP A 16 3.08 -6.21 -15.80
CA ASP A 16 3.87 -6.23 -17.04
C ASP A 16 5.35 -5.90 -16.83
N HIS A 17 5.64 -5.08 -15.82
CA HIS A 17 6.98 -4.60 -15.51
C HIS A 17 7.10 -4.28 -14.02
N ILE A 18 8.23 -4.64 -13.42
CA ILE A 18 8.52 -4.39 -12.00
C ILE A 18 9.87 -3.71 -11.91
N VAL A 19 9.90 -2.56 -11.24
CA VAL A 19 11.12 -1.79 -10.98
C VAL A 19 11.24 -1.49 -9.50
N VAL A 20 12.47 -1.41 -9.00
CA VAL A 20 12.77 -0.83 -7.68
C VAL A 20 13.05 0.65 -7.86
N ALA A 21 12.28 1.50 -7.20
CA ALA A 21 12.50 2.94 -7.17
C ALA A 21 13.22 3.34 -5.86
N THR A 22 14.41 3.92 -5.96
CA THR A 22 15.23 4.28 -4.79
C THR A 22 16.05 5.54 -5.07
N ASP A 23 16.37 6.31 -4.04
CA ASP A 23 17.34 7.42 -4.08
C ASP A 23 18.74 6.97 -3.61
N ASP A 24 18.84 5.86 -2.89
CA ASP A 24 20.10 5.33 -2.35
C ASP A 24 20.83 4.40 -3.34
N ASP A 25 22.08 4.72 -3.64
CA ASP A 25 22.95 3.94 -4.55
C ASP A 25 23.29 2.53 -4.03
N LYS A 26 23.39 2.33 -2.71
CA LYS A 26 23.65 1.00 -2.11
C LYS A 26 22.44 0.10 -2.28
N ILE A 27 21.24 0.64 -2.09
CA ILE A 27 19.99 -0.10 -2.38
C ILE A 27 19.95 -0.45 -3.87
N ALA A 28 20.28 0.50 -4.74
CA ALA A 28 20.30 0.29 -6.18
C ALA A 28 21.28 -0.81 -6.61
N GLU A 29 22.51 -0.79 -6.08
CA GLU A 29 23.53 -1.81 -6.36
C GLU A 29 23.09 -3.19 -5.86
N CYS A 30 22.56 -3.27 -4.65
CA CYS A 30 22.00 -4.50 -4.10
C CYS A 30 20.89 -5.08 -5.01
N CYS A 31 19.97 -4.22 -5.47
CA CYS A 31 18.85 -4.62 -6.33
C CYS A 31 19.28 -5.10 -7.71
N ARG A 32 20.25 -4.41 -8.32
CA ARG A 32 20.86 -4.86 -9.59
C ARG A 32 21.57 -6.21 -9.41
N GLY A 33 22.16 -6.46 -8.24
CA GLY A 33 22.84 -7.72 -7.91
C GLY A 33 21.95 -8.97 -8.01
N PHE A 34 20.65 -8.85 -7.72
CA PHE A 34 19.67 -9.93 -7.90
C PHE A 34 18.81 -9.80 -9.17
N GLY A 35 19.19 -8.90 -10.08
CA GLY A 35 18.56 -8.77 -11.40
C GLY A 35 17.28 -7.95 -11.42
N ALA A 36 17.03 -7.11 -10.42
CA ALA A 36 15.94 -6.14 -10.49
C ALA A 36 16.32 -4.95 -11.38
N ASP A 37 15.35 -4.49 -12.17
CA ASP A 37 15.41 -3.19 -12.82
C ASP A 37 15.30 -2.10 -11.74
N VAL A 38 16.16 -1.09 -11.81
CA VAL A 38 16.22 -0.02 -10.81
C VAL A 38 16.06 1.34 -11.48
N ILE A 39 15.15 2.15 -10.94
CA ILE A 39 14.99 3.56 -11.30
C ILE A 39 15.47 4.41 -10.14
N MET A 40 16.51 5.21 -10.37
CA MET A 40 16.93 6.21 -9.39
C MET A 40 15.90 7.33 -9.34
N THR A 41 15.37 7.63 -8.16
CA THR A 41 14.43 8.73 -7.89
C THR A 41 15.10 9.82 -7.06
N SER A 42 14.49 10.99 -6.99
CA SER A 42 15.00 12.12 -6.20
C SER A 42 14.69 11.95 -4.72
N GLU A 43 15.63 12.36 -3.87
CA GLU A 43 15.41 12.54 -2.42
C GLU A 43 14.34 13.60 -2.10
N SER A 44 13.95 14.42 -3.09
CA SER A 44 12.90 15.44 -2.94
C SER A 44 11.48 14.88 -3.02
N CYS A 45 11.31 13.60 -3.39
CA CYS A 45 10.01 12.92 -3.32
C CYS A 45 9.51 12.91 -1.88
N ARG A 46 8.40 13.61 -1.61
CA ARG A 46 7.89 13.78 -0.24
C ARG A 46 7.33 12.49 0.35
N ASN A 47 6.92 11.56 -0.51
CA ASN A 47 6.15 10.40 -0.13
C ASN A 47 6.21 9.30 -1.20
N GLY A 48 5.63 8.13 -0.90
CA GLY A 48 5.66 6.97 -1.79
C GLY A 48 4.96 7.24 -3.13
N THR A 49 3.84 7.94 -3.10
CA THR A 49 3.07 8.27 -4.31
C THR A 49 3.87 9.14 -5.29
N GLU A 50 4.60 10.14 -4.79
CA GLU A 50 5.45 10.99 -5.62
C GLU A 50 6.63 10.24 -6.22
N ARG A 51 7.22 9.32 -5.44
CA ARG A 51 8.29 8.43 -5.92
C ARG A 51 7.80 7.52 -7.05
N CYS A 52 6.59 6.98 -6.93
CA CYS A 52 5.96 6.23 -8.02
C CYS A 52 5.73 7.08 -9.26
N ASN A 53 5.27 8.33 -9.12
CA ASN A 53 5.10 9.23 -10.26
C ASN A 53 6.45 9.54 -10.94
N GLU A 54 7.49 9.87 -10.18
CA GLU A 54 8.82 10.15 -10.73
C GLU A 54 9.39 8.92 -11.46
N ALA A 55 9.25 7.73 -10.85
CA ALA A 55 9.67 6.49 -11.48
C ALA A 55 8.92 6.24 -12.80
N LEU A 56 7.59 6.44 -12.82
CA LEU A 56 6.78 6.33 -14.03
C LEU A 56 7.24 7.31 -15.13
N GLN A 57 7.59 8.55 -14.78
CA GLN A 57 8.07 9.55 -15.75
C GLN A 57 9.43 9.19 -16.37
N LYS A 58 10.26 8.45 -15.64
CA LYS A 58 11.57 7.96 -16.12
C LYS A 58 11.46 6.70 -16.99
N LEU A 59 10.30 6.03 -16.98
CA LEU A 59 10.04 4.91 -17.87
C LEU A 59 9.59 5.41 -19.25
N GLU A 60 10.20 4.88 -20.30
CA GLU A 60 9.87 5.24 -21.70
C GLU A 60 8.55 4.61 -22.19
N LYS A 61 8.03 3.63 -21.45
CA LYS A 61 6.80 2.90 -21.77
C LYS A 61 5.59 3.52 -21.09
N LYS A 62 4.42 3.35 -21.72
CA LYS A 62 3.13 3.73 -21.14
C LYS A 62 2.53 2.54 -20.41
N TYR A 63 1.99 2.81 -19.23
CA TYR A 63 1.27 1.87 -18.39
C TYR A 63 -0.07 2.48 -18.01
N ASP A 64 -1.11 1.66 -17.88
CA ASP A 64 -2.45 2.13 -17.48
C ASP A 64 -2.58 2.24 -15.97
N ILE A 65 -1.95 1.31 -15.24
CA ILE A 65 -1.99 1.24 -13.78
C ILE A 65 -0.56 1.13 -13.24
N VAL A 66 -0.30 1.82 -12.13
CA VAL A 66 0.94 1.69 -11.35
C VAL A 66 0.59 1.11 -9.99
N VAL A 67 1.37 0.13 -9.53
CA VAL A 67 1.23 -0.44 -8.19
C VAL A 67 2.41 -0.02 -7.32
N ASN A 68 2.14 0.58 -6.18
CA ASN A 68 3.13 0.85 -5.13
C ASN A 68 3.18 -0.34 -4.17
N ILE A 69 4.32 -1.03 -4.15
CA ILE A 69 4.62 -2.15 -3.27
C ILE A 69 5.79 -1.72 -2.37
N GLN A 70 5.56 -1.65 -1.06
CA GLN A 70 6.58 -1.21 -0.13
C GLN A 70 7.74 -2.22 -0.04
N GLY A 71 8.97 -1.72 0.02
CA GLY A 71 10.18 -2.54 -0.01
C GLY A 71 10.39 -3.42 1.23
N ASP A 72 9.63 -3.17 2.28
CA ASP A 72 9.64 -3.79 3.60
C ASP A 72 8.50 -4.79 3.84
N GLU A 73 7.79 -5.20 2.77
CA GLU A 73 6.71 -6.19 2.81
C GLU A 73 7.13 -7.57 2.23
N PRO A 74 8.07 -8.30 2.88
CA PRO A 74 8.62 -9.55 2.34
C PRO A 74 7.60 -10.71 2.27
N LEU A 75 6.42 -10.54 2.88
CA LEU A 75 5.35 -11.51 2.93
C LEU A 75 4.15 -11.12 2.05
N ILE A 76 4.28 -10.07 1.22
CA ILE A 76 3.20 -9.67 0.32
C ILE A 76 2.72 -10.85 -0.52
N GLU A 77 1.40 -11.01 -0.59
CA GLU A 77 0.74 -12.04 -1.37
C GLU A 77 0.50 -11.54 -2.81
N PRO A 78 0.97 -12.28 -3.83
CA PRO A 78 0.73 -11.95 -5.24
C PRO A 78 -0.73 -11.72 -5.59
N GLU A 79 -1.62 -12.46 -4.93
CA GLU A 79 -3.07 -12.38 -5.10
C GLU A 79 -3.64 -11.03 -4.65
N ILE A 80 -3.02 -10.38 -3.65
CA ILE A 80 -3.41 -9.04 -3.19
C ILE A 80 -3.03 -8.01 -4.25
N ILE A 81 -1.82 -8.12 -4.81
CA ILE A 81 -1.34 -7.26 -5.91
C ILE A 81 -2.30 -7.36 -7.10
N ASP A 82 -2.59 -8.58 -7.56
CA ASP A 82 -3.50 -8.80 -8.68
C ASP A 82 -4.94 -8.34 -8.35
N GLY A 83 -5.36 -8.50 -7.09
CA GLY A 83 -6.66 -8.09 -6.60
C GLY A 83 -6.90 -6.58 -6.71
N ILE A 84 -5.94 -5.77 -6.24
CA ILE A 84 -6.10 -4.30 -6.28
C ILE A 84 -6.08 -3.77 -7.72
N VAL A 85 -5.27 -4.37 -8.59
CA VAL A 85 -5.24 -4.04 -10.03
C VAL A 85 -6.59 -4.33 -10.67
N LYS A 86 -7.14 -5.54 -10.47
CA LYS A 86 -8.47 -5.91 -11.00
C LYS A 86 -9.58 -5.00 -10.49
N ALA A 87 -9.53 -4.65 -9.20
CA ALA A 87 -10.52 -3.76 -8.60
C ALA A 87 -10.50 -2.35 -9.21
N LEU A 88 -9.32 -1.82 -9.53
CA LEU A 88 -9.20 -0.55 -10.22
C LEU A 88 -9.67 -0.63 -11.68
N GLN A 89 -9.29 -1.69 -12.41
CA GLN A 89 -9.76 -1.92 -13.79
C GLN A 89 -11.29 -2.02 -13.88
N ALA A 90 -11.93 -2.61 -12.88
CA ALA A 90 -13.38 -2.77 -12.83
C ALA A 90 -14.14 -1.50 -12.37
N ALA A 91 -13.43 -0.46 -11.91
CA ALA A 91 -14.00 0.76 -11.35
C ALA A 91 -13.50 2.00 -12.11
N PRO A 92 -14.03 2.30 -13.31
CA PRO A 92 -13.55 3.40 -14.15
C PRO A 92 -13.78 4.80 -13.55
N ASP A 93 -14.56 4.90 -12.48
CA ASP A 93 -14.78 6.14 -11.72
C ASP A 93 -13.84 6.27 -10.50
N ALA A 94 -13.01 5.26 -10.23
CA ALA A 94 -11.94 5.31 -9.23
C ALA A 94 -10.60 5.59 -9.90
N VAL A 95 -9.73 6.25 -9.14
CA VAL A 95 -8.34 6.54 -9.57
C VAL A 95 -7.31 5.76 -8.76
N PHE A 96 -7.78 5.05 -7.75
CA PHE A 96 -6.96 4.38 -6.76
C PHE A 96 -7.67 3.10 -6.29
N SER A 97 -6.90 2.05 -6.00
CA SER A 97 -7.40 0.86 -5.31
C SER A 97 -6.39 0.35 -4.28
N THR A 98 -6.88 -0.14 -3.14
CA THR A 98 -6.08 -0.73 -2.04
C THR A 98 -6.81 -1.92 -1.40
N ALA A 99 -6.17 -2.56 -0.43
CA ALA A 99 -6.69 -3.71 0.29
C ALA A 99 -6.85 -3.42 1.78
N VAL A 100 -7.82 -4.10 2.39
CA VAL A 100 -7.99 -4.17 3.83
C VAL A 100 -8.10 -5.62 4.30
N THR A 101 -7.65 -5.88 5.52
CA THR A 101 -7.86 -7.14 6.23
C THR A 101 -8.62 -6.90 7.54
N SER A 102 -8.97 -7.97 8.25
CA SER A 102 -9.59 -7.87 9.57
C SER A 102 -8.58 -7.36 10.60
N LEU A 103 -8.96 -6.31 11.33
CA LEU A 103 -8.19 -5.78 12.44
C LEU A 103 -8.43 -6.63 13.70
N LYS A 104 -7.35 -7.02 14.39
CA LYS A 104 -7.46 -7.69 15.70
C LYS A 104 -7.90 -6.69 16.76
N ALA A 105 -8.72 -7.14 17.72
CA ALA A 105 -9.25 -6.27 18.76
C ALA A 105 -8.15 -5.64 19.65
N GLU A 106 -7.03 -6.33 19.83
CA GLU A 106 -5.85 -5.84 20.56
C GLU A 106 -5.15 -4.67 19.87
N ASP A 107 -5.22 -4.62 18.53
CA ASP A 107 -4.61 -3.58 17.69
C ASP A 107 -5.52 -2.35 17.51
N ALA A 108 -6.72 -2.36 18.09
CA ALA A 108 -7.76 -1.37 17.82
C ALA A 108 -7.31 0.09 18.04
N PHE A 109 -6.48 0.31 19.07
CA PHE A 109 -6.01 1.63 19.48
C PHE A 109 -4.56 1.92 19.05
N ASP A 110 -3.93 1.02 18.30
CA ASP A 110 -2.59 1.25 17.75
C ASP A 110 -2.67 2.28 16.61
N PRO A 111 -2.00 3.44 16.72
CA PRO A 111 -2.00 4.47 15.67
C PRO A 111 -1.19 4.08 14.42
N ASN A 112 -0.35 3.05 14.50
CA ASN A 112 0.37 2.51 13.34
C ASN A 112 -0.53 1.58 12.51
N ARG A 113 -1.59 1.04 13.12
CA ARG A 113 -2.58 0.20 12.46
C ARG A 113 -3.69 1.08 11.89
N VAL A 114 -3.52 1.54 10.65
CA VAL A 114 -4.49 2.45 10.02
C VAL A 114 -5.81 1.74 9.76
N LYS A 115 -6.91 2.30 10.27
CA LYS A 115 -8.27 1.79 10.05
C LYS A 115 -8.82 2.37 8.75
N CYS A 116 -9.66 1.59 8.07
CA CYS A 116 -10.44 2.04 6.91
C CYS A 116 -11.93 1.78 7.14
N VAL A 117 -12.79 2.67 6.68
CA VAL A 117 -14.23 2.44 6.54
C VAL A 117 -14.63 2.55 5.09
N VAL A 118 -15.50 1.66 4.63
CA VAL A 118 -15.93 1.55 3.22
C VAL A 118 -17.43 1.62 3.11
N ASP A 119 -17.92 2.09 1.97
CA ASP A 119 -19.35 2.08 1.64
C ASP A 119 -19.84 0.69 1.18
N ASN A 120 -21.14 0.58 0.95
CA ASN A 120 -21.77 -0.67 0.48
C ASN A 120 -21.34 -1.09 -0.94
N GLN A 121 -20.68 -0.20 -1.68
CA GLN A 121 -20.15 -0.48 -3.02
C GLN A 121 -18.65 -0.81 -2.97
N GLY A 122 -18.00 -0.74 -1.81
CA GLY A 122 -16.56 -0.99 -1.66
C GLY A 122 -15.69 0.19 -2.06
N TYR A 123 -16.19 1.43 -1.98
CA TYR A 123 -15.35 2.62 -2.00
C TYR A 123 -14.94 3.03 -0.59
N ALA A 124 -13.71 3.52 -0.44
CA ALA A 124 -13.27 4.09 0.83
C ALA A 124 -14.12 5.32 1.18
N ILE A 125 -14.61 5.37 2.42
CA ILE A 125 -15.24 6.55 3.01
C ILE A 125 -14.18 7.37 3.74
N TYR A 126 -13.35 6.73 4.57
CA TYR A 126 -12.32 7.41 5.37
C TYR A 126 -11.23 6.44 5.86
N PHE A 127 -10.05 6.98 6.12
CA PHE A 127 -8.93 6.30 6.77
C PHE A 127 -8.56 7.08 8.04
N SER A 128 -8.18 6.37 9.10
CA SER A 128 -7.78 7.02 10.35
C SER A 128 -6.81 6.17 11.16
N ARG A 129 -5.89 6.83 11.85
CA ARG A 129 -5.10 6.22 12.94
C ARG A 129 -5.96 5.98 14.19
N GLY A 130 -7.08 6.69 14.33
CA GLY A 130 -8.09 6.47 15.37
C GLY A 130 -9.00 5.26 15.07
N LEU A 131 -9.60 4.68 16.12
CA LEU A 131 -10.54 3.57 15.96
C LEU A 131 -11.83 4.04 15.26
N ILE A 132 -12.04 3.56 14.04
CA ILE A 132 -13.26 3.81 13.25
C ILE A 132 -13.88 2.51 12.72
N PRO A 133 -15.22 2.40 12.70
CA PRO A 133 -16.18 3.35 13.24
C PRO A 133 -16.19 3.32 14.78
N HIS A 134 -16.30 4.51 15.39
CA HIS A 134 -16.53 4.60 16.82
C HIS A 134 -17.99 4.24 17.14
N ASN A 135 -18.23 3.57 18.28
CA ASN A 135 -19.58 3.19 18.70
C ASN A 135 -19.98 3.91 20.00
N LYS A 136 -21.29 3.95 20.30
CA LYS A 136 -21.83 4.67 21.47
C LYS A 136 -21.30 4.19 22.81
N SER A 137 -20.80 2.96 22.88
CA SER A 137 -20.27 2.40 24.14
C SER A 137 -18.87 2.91 24.48
N GLY A 138 -18.15 3.49 23.50
CA GLY A 138 -16.75 3.89 23.66
C GLY A 138 -15.78 2.72 23.83
N LYS A 139 -16.23 1.48 23.56
CA LYS A 139 -15.43 0.26 23.69
C LYS A 139 -15.30 -0.43 22.34
N VAL A 140 -14.21 -1.17 22.14
CA VAL A 140 -14.05 -2.04 20.97
C VAL A 140 -15.14 -3.09 20.99
N ASN A 141 -15.86 -3.24 19.87
CA ASN A 141 -16.80 -4.34 19.70
C ASN A 141 -16.07 -5.53 19.06
N PRO A 142 -15.81 -6.63 19.78
CA PRO A 142 -15.04 -7.76 19.25
C PRO A 142 -15.78 -8.51 18.12
N HIS A 143 -17.07 -8.27 17.93
CA HIS A 143 -17.87 -8.87 16.85
C HIS A 143 -18.01 -7.97 15.62
N PHE A 144 -17.54 -6.72 15.70
CA PHE A 144 -17.57 -5.82 14.55
C PHE A 144 -16.30 -6.05 13.70
N PRO A 145 -16.43 -6.21 12.37
CA PRO A 145 -15.28 -6.45 11.49
C PRO A 145 -14.57 -5.13 11.19
N TYR A 146 -13.82 -4.61 12.16
CA TYR A 146 -12.92 -3.48 11.95
C TYR A 146 -11.91 -3.83 10.85
N MET A 147 -11.63 -2.88 9.96
CA MET A 147 -10.77 -3.12 8.80
C MET A 147 -9.44 -2.40 8.97
N LEU A 148 -8.36 -3.16 8.87
CA LEU A 148 -6.99 -2.70 8.82
C LEU A 148 -6.59 -2.45 7.36
N HIS A 149 -6.14 -1.25 7.04
CA HIS A 149 -5.60 -0.92 5.72
C HIS A 149 -4.22 -1.55 5.53
N LEU A 150 -4.04 -2.23 4.40
CA LEU A 150 -2.75 -2.76 3.96
C LEU A 150 -2.12 -1.68 3.08
N GLY A 151 -0.88 -1.26 3.37
CA GLY A 151 -0.18 -0.15 2.70
C GLY A 151 0.13 -0.34 1.21
N ILE A 152 -0.46 -1.35 0.56
CA ILE A 152 -0.37 -1.62 -0.87
C ILE A 152 -1.44 -0.85 -1.64
N GLN A 153 -1.03 -0.21 -2.74
CA GLN A 153 -1.86 0.75 -3.46
C GLN A 153 -1.65 0.63 -4.95
N SER A 154 -2.71 0.81 -5.72
CA SER A 154 -2.66 0.89 -7.19
C SER A 154 -3.32 2.18 -7.65
N TYR A 155 -2.77 2.77 -8.70
CA TYR A 155 -3.10 4.10 -9.20
C TYR A 155 -3.42 4.03 -10.70
N ASP A 156 -4.42 4.77 -11.14
CA ASP A 156 -4.54 5.12 -12.54
C ASP A 156 -3.35 6.02 -12.92
N SER A 157 -2.63 5.68 -13.99
CA SER A 157 -1.41 6.38 -14.38
C SER A 157 -1.62 7.84 -14.77
N LYS A 158 -2.84 8.24 -15.18
CA LYS A 158 -3.14 9.64 -15.47
C LYS A 158 -3.33 10.40 -14.16
N PHE A 159 -4.06 9.82 -13.20
CA PHE A 159 -4.22 10.40 -11.88
C PHE A 159 -2.88 10.51 -11.12
N LEU A 160 -2.01 9.49 -11.22
CA LEU A 160 -0.71 9.52 -10.57
C LEU A 160 0.14 10.74 -10.98
N LYS A 161 -0.04 11.24 -12.22
CA LYS A 161 0.61 12.47 -12.71
C LYS A 161 -0.02 13.75 -12.15
N ILE A 162 -1.30 13.71 -11.79
CA ILE A 162 -2.02 14.83 -11.18
C ILE A 162 -1.70 14.94 -9.69
N TYR A 163 -1.48 13.81 -9.00
CA TYR A 163 -1.29 13.78 -7.54
C TYR A 163 -0.23 14.77 -6.99
N PRO A 164 0.96 14.96 -7.61
CA PRO A 164 1.96 15.92 -7.13
C PRO A 164 1.50 17.38 -7.23
N GLU A 165 0.57 17.69 -8.15
CA GLU A 165 0.01 19.03 -8.36
C GLU A 165 -1.06 19.38 -7.30
N LEU A 166 -1.65 18.37 -6.65
CA LEU A 166 -2.61 18.56 -5.57
C LEU A 166 -1.91 19.15 -4.34
N GLN A 167 -2.48 20.23 -3.81
CA GLN A 167 -2.01 20.83 -2.56
C GLN A 167 -2.21 19.85 -1.39
N PRO A 168 -1.33 19.90 -0.38
CA PRO A 168 -1.56 19.18 0.86
C PRO A 168 -2.90 19.57 1.48
N THR A 169 -3.60 18.61 2.06
CA THR A 169 -4.96 18.82 2.58
C THR A 169 -5.02 18.63 4.10
N PRO A 170 -6.00 19.24 4.81
CA PRO A 170 -6.04 19.20 6.27
C PRO A 170 -6.04 17.80 6.89
N LEU A 171 -6.85 16.86 6.39
CA LEU A 171 -6.90 15.51 6.97
C LEU A 171 -5.64 14.72 6.64
N GLN A 172 -5.09 14.86 5.43
CA GLN A 172 -3.78 14.29 5.07
C GLN A 172 -2.68 14.72 6.05
N LEU A 173 -2.61 16.01 6.38
CA LEU A 173 -1.57 16.55 7.26
C LEU A 173 -1.78 16.16 8.72
N GLU A 174 -3.03 16.14 9.20
CA GLU A 174 -3.35 15.80 10.59
C GLU A 174 -3.15 14.30 10.88
N GLU A 175 -3.62 13.43 9.98
CA GLU A 175 -3.51 11.97 10.16
C GLU A 175 -2.18 11.43 9.64
N ASP A 176 -1.41 12.23 8.89
CA ASP A 176 -0.20 11.79 8.18
C ASP A 176 -0.47 10.56 7.30
N LEU A 177 -1.48 10.69 6.41
CA LEU A 177 -1.95 9.63 5.51
C LEU A 177 -2.15 10.17 4.08
N GLU A 178 -1.27 9.76 3.15
CA GLU A 178 -1.25 10.19 1.75
C GLU A 178 -2.60 10.02 1.03
N GLN A 179 -3.28 8.91 1.27
CA GLN A 179 -4.55 8.57 0.65
C GLN A 179 -5.69 9.53 1.00
N LEU A 180 -5.58 10.28 2.11
CA LEU A 180 -6.58 11.29 2.45
C LEU A 180 -6.54 12.49 1.51
N LYS A 181 -5.37 12.82 0.93
CA LYS A 181 -5.28 13.85 -0.11
C LYS A 181 -6.12 13.49 -1.34
N VAL A 182 -6.19 12.21 -1.68
CA VAL A 182 -7.02 11.68 -2.77
C VAL A 182 -8.51 11.89 -2.44
N LEU A 183 -8.94 11.48 -1.24
CA LEU A 183 -10.33 11.59 -0.80
C LEU A 183 -10.80 13.04 -0.63
N GLU A 184 -9.98 13.91 -0.02
CA GLU A 184 -10.33 15.32 0.22
C GLU A 184 -10.48 16.12 -1.08
N ASN A 185 -9.77 15.71 -2.15
CA ASN A 185 -9.94 16.29 -3.49
C ASN A 185 -11.12 15.66 -4.28
N GLY A 186 -11.93 14.81 -3.65
CA GLY A 186 -13.16 14.26 -4.23
C GLY A 186 -12.97 13.06 -5.16
N TYR A 187 -11.76 12.51 -5.22
CA TYR A 187 -11.50 11.30 -6.00
C TYR A 187 -11.95 10.06 -5.26
N LYS A 188 -12.35 9.03 -6.02
CA LYS A 188 -12.82 7.76 -5.47
C LYS A 188 -11.72 6.73 -5.44
N MET A 189 -11.83 5.87 -4.44
CA MET A 189 -10.87 4.81 -4.14
C MET A 189 -11.59 3.49 -3.93
N LYS A 190 -11.22 2.44 -4.66
CA LYS A 190 -11.70 1.08 -4.41
C LYS A 190 -10.93 0.40 -3.29
N VAL A 191 -11.65 -0.42 -2.53
CA VAL A 191 -11.08 -1.19 -1.43
C VAL A 191 -11.52 -2.63 -1.57
N ILE A 192 -10.56 -3.54 -1.69
CA ILE A 192 -10.81 -4.98 -1.63
C ILE A 192 -10.62 -5.48 -0.20
N LYS A 193 -11.39 -6.50 0.19
CA LYS A 193 -11.20 -7.21 1.45
C LYS A 193 -10.43 -8.49 1.16
N VAL A 194 -9.37 -8.74 1.93
CA VAL A 194 -8.52 -9.92 1.81
C VAL A 194 -8.42 -10.63 3.14
N ASP A 195 -8.25 -11.96 3.09
CA ASP A 195 -7.95 -12.77 4.27
C ASP A 195 -6.43 -12.92 4.38
N HIS A 196 -5.79 -11.87 4.87
CA HIS A 196 -4.33 -11.75 4.97
C HIS A 196 -3.93 -11.39 6.40
N GLU A 197 -2.94 -12.09 6.94
CA GLU A 197 -2.34 -11.68 8.20
C GLU A 197 -1.30 -10.58 7.93
N ALA A 198 -1.59 -9.36 8.39
CA ALA A 198 -0.69 -8.22 8.21
C ALA A 198 0.56 -8.34 9.10
N HIS A 199 1.67 -8.78 8.49
CA HIS A 199 2.99 -8.93 9.10
C HIS A 199 3.98 -7.91 8.53
N GLY A 200 3.75 -6.61 8.78
CA GLY A 200 4.68 -5.55 8.39
C GLY A 200 5.92 -5.50 9.31
N VAL A 201 7.05 -4.99 8.81
CA VAL A 201 8.28 -4.76 9.59
C VAL A 201 8.39 -3.28 9.97
N ASP A 202 7.82 -2.90 11.10
CA ASP A 202 7.91 -1.52 11.60
C ASP A 202 8.96 -1.38 12.71
N THR A 203 9.35 -2.49 13.35
CA THR A 203 10.32 -2.54 14.45
C THR A 203 11.38 -3.63 14.24
N PRO A 204 12.58 -3.50 14.83
CA PRO A 204 13.58 -4.58 14.82
C PRO A 204 13.02 -5.92 15.34
N GLU A 205 12.13 -5.87 16.33
CA GLU A 205 11.45 -7.04 16.88
C GLU A 205 10.52 -7.73 15.86
N ASP A 206 10.02 -7.01 14.86
CA ASP A 206 9.19 -7.61 13.80
C ASP A 206 10.01 -8.42 12.80
N VAL A 207 11.30 -8.12 12.64
CA VAL A 207 12.22 -8.93 11.80
C VAL A 207 12.30 -10.35 12.35
N GLU A 208 12.52 -10.51 13.67
CA GLU A 208 12.60 -11.84 14.28
C GLU A 208 11.29 -12.62 14.19
N LYS A 209 10.14 -11.92 14.29
CA LYS A 209 8.81 -12.53 14.11
C LYS A 209 8.64 -13.02 12.67
N ILE A 210 8.99 -12.21 11.68
CA ILE A 210 8.91 -12.59 10.26
C ILE A 210 9.86 -13.75 9.95
N GLU A 211 11.11 -13.71 10.44
CA GLU A 211 12.06 -14.81 10.24
C GLU A 211 11.58 -16.11 10.88
N SER A 212 10.91 -16.03 12.04
CA SER A 212 10.32 -17.20 12.71
C SER A 212 9.12 -17.73 11.92
N TYR A 213 8.21 -16.85 11.51
CA TYR A 213 7.05 -17.19 10.67
C TYR A 213 7.47 -17.84 9.35
N MET A 214 8.50 -17.29 8.71
CA MET A 214 9.07 -17.83 7.47
C MET A 214 9.62 -19.24 7.66
N ARG A 215 10.36 -19.48 8.76
CA ARG A 215 10.87 -20.81 9.11
C ARG A 215 9.75 -21.83 9.34
N GLU A 216 8.70 -21.45 10.07
CA GLU A 216 7.56 -22.32 10.36
C GLU A 216 6.79 -22.73 9.09
N ARG A 217 6.73 -21.84 8.10
CA ARG A 217 6.00 -22.08 6.84
C ARG A 217 6.88 -22.55 5.68
N ASN A 218 8.16 -22.88 5.93
CA ASN A 218 9.15 -23.24 4.91
C ASN A 218 9.23 -22.23 3.75
N LEU A 219 9.05 -20.95 4.09
CA LEU A 219 9.19 -19.84 3.18
C LEU A 219 10.67 -19.43 3.20
N SER A 220 11.51 -20.05 2.36
CA SER A 220 12.90 -19.60 2.13
C SER A 220 12.91 -18.31 1.33
#